data_AF-A0A955YRV4-F1
#
_entry.id   AF-A0A955YRV4-F1
#
_cell.length_a   1.000
_cell.length_b   1.000
_cell.length_c   1.000
_cell.angle_alpha   90.00
_cell.angle_beta   90.00
_cell.angle_gamma   90.00
#
_symmetry.space_group_name_H-M   'P 1'
#
loop_
_entity.id
_entity.type
_entity.pdbx_description
1 polymer ?
#
loop_
_entity_poly.entity_id
_entity_poly.type
_entity_poly.pdbx_seq_one_letter_code
_entity_poly.pdbx_strand_id
1 'polypeptide(L)'
;MISKASLSFARHLMAVLALGALSACDDDGDGKTQKTPGTIDGGADGGDPVSTTFAAYCAERSRLYFDFLQHCYGEEHYSEEYRKEYVPEITDRCQKAQGALDDGRLIYDGEQATRCLASIDPMDCSTAFLSDDCNGIFTGTSNPGDDCYREETQVFLVGTSTCKGGLCIEEENMCPGTCTALPARGEGCLSGQCGPEDYCDEETDKCVARKGAGEDCPRGYECTTGTLCTGEPGAGKCLAVAKDKTEACGTTTVCGGPSACVDGTCKSRSELGEACALSSNCPANAVCKDKVCAALVGVGGSCTINTHCKADHLCDDDTEKCVALPGKDEPCLKNRCSPGDYCRFDTEKDGPNGTCRALVTEGNDCLANGLPDTEACVDGVFCVETGTCEAPGKVNEPCNVFDERTCEAGLWCSRATKTCVAPAAKDAPCNPYWWTRACQPGLGCACSLKNTDSCNSIDRFPTEFDTCQPLGEAGADCFRQGECKTGQCTIDFEAPKTTPGKCEAEPMECLPE
;
A
#
# COMPACT_ATOMS: atom_id res chain seq x y z
N MET A 1 -9.41 15.65 -23.83
CA MET A 1 -9.80 16.16 -22.50
C MET A 1 -10.10 14.96 -21.64
N ILE A 2 -9.10 14.43 -20.95
CA ILE A 2 -9.22 13.28 -20.04
C ILE A 2 -9.16 13.89 -18.63
N SER A 3 -10.22 13.66 -17.86
CA SER A 3 -10.47 14.30 -16.57
C SER A 3 -9.61 13.70 -15.46
N LYS A 4 -9.05 14.55 -14.58
CA LYS A 4 -8.14 14.27 -13.46
C LYS A 4 -8.79 13.51 -12.26
N ALA A 5 -9.88 12.79 -12.47
CA ALA A 5 -10.65 12.13 -11.39
C ALA A 5 -10.03 10.80 -10.88
N SER A 6 -8.95 10.31 -11.48
CA SER A 6 -8.44 8.94 -11.23
C SER A 6 -7.39 8.80 -10.12
N LEU A 7 -6.93 9.88 -9.45
CA LEU A 7 -5.85 9.77 -8.46
C LEU A 7 -6.28 9.59 -6.99
N SER A 8 -7.57 9.64 -6.67
CA SER A 8 -8.06 9.40 -5.29
C SER A 8 -8.53 7.95 -5.05
N PHE A 9 -8.51 7.10 -6.08
CA PHE A 9 -9.24 5.84 -6.13
C PHE A 9 -8.53 4.63 -5.47
N ALA A 10 -7.29 4.77 -5.01
CA ALA A 10 -6.47 3.66 -4.54
C ALA A 10 -6.46 3.42 -3.01
N ARG A 11 -7.25 4.16 -2.22
CA ARG A 11 -7.13 4.19 -0.75
C ARG A 11 -8.18 3.40 0.07
N HIS A 12 -9.21 2.79 -0.52
CA HIS A 12 -10.39 2.30 0.25
C HIS A 12 -10.88 0.88 -0.10
N LEU A 13 -10.10 0.08 -0.81
CA LEU A 13 -10.45 -1.32 -1.10
C LEU A 13 -9.55 -2.21 -0.24
N MET A 14 -10.04 -2.76 0.88
CA MET A 14 -9.63 -4.02 1.55
C MET A 14 -9.86 -4.00 3.08
N ALA A 15 -11.13 -4.10 3.53
CA ALA A 15 -11.41 -4.48 4.93
C ALA A 15 -12.80 -5.13 5.05
N VAL A 16 -12.90 -6.45 4.81
CA VAL A 16 -13.85 -7.40 5.46
C VAL A 16 -13.42 -8.84 5.09
N LEU A 17 -12.98 -9.64 6.07
CA LEU A 17 -13.28 -11.08 6.29
C LEU A 17 -12.24 -11.71 7.23
N ALA A 18 -12.56 -11.91 8.52
CA ALA A 18 -12.04 -13.02 9.34
C ALA A 18 -12.68 -13.05 10.74
N LEU A 19 -13.86 -13.66 10.87
CA LEU A 19 -14.35 -14.22 12.13
C LEU A 19 -15.16 -15.48 11.80
N GLY A 20 -14.64 -16.67 12.13
CA GLY A 20 -15.36 -17.92 11.93
C GLY A 20 -14.57 -19.21 12.18
N ALA A 21 -14.56 -19.65 13.43
CA ALA A 21 -14.53 -21.04 13.90
C ALA A 21 -13.35 -21.97 13.54
N LEU A 22 -12.43 -22.18 14.50
CA LEU A 22 -11.72 -23.44 14.67
C LEU A 22 -12.53 -24.35 15.61
N SER A 23 -13.23 -25.34 15.04
CA SER A 23 -13.69 -26.53 15.76
C SER A 23 -12.58 -27.57 15.76
N ALA A 24 -12.41 -28.22 16.90
CA ALA A 24 -11.47 -29.30 17.14
C ALA A 24 -11.49 -30.40 16.07
N CYS A 25 -10.30 -30.78 15.60
CA CYS A 25 -10.01 -32.13 15.15
C CYS A 25 -8.95 -32.68 16.11
N ASP A 26 -9.39 -33.59 16.99
CA ASP A 26 -8.52 -34.62 17.57
C ASP A 26 -8.00 -35.47 16.39
N ASP A 27 -6.69 -35.58 16.25
CA ASP A 27 -6.08 -36.61 15.40
C ASP A 27 -5.07 -37.40 16.24
N ASP A 28 -5.46 -38.63 16.52
CA ASP A 28 -4.66 -39.64 17.20
C ASP A 28 -3.64 -40.25 16.23
N GLY A 29 -2.35 -40.04 16.50
CA GLY A 29 -1.28 -41.00 16.22
C GLY A 29 -0.84 -41.20 14.76
N ASP A 30 0.42 -40.88 14.46
CA ASP A 30 1.47 -41.91 14.48
C ASP A 30 2.86 -41.29 14.28
N GLY A 31 3.79 -41.74 15.12
CA GLY A 31 5.11 -41.14 15.29
C GLY A 31 6.05 -41.27 14.08
N LYS A 32 6.70 -40.15 13.76
CA LYS A 32 8.09 -40.15 13.29
C LYS A 32 8.87 -39.05 14.03
N THR A 33 9.77 -39.50 14.87
CA THR A 33 10.74 -38.67 15.60
C THR A 33 11.69 -37.98 14.63
N GLN A 34 11.57 -36.67 14.48
CA GLN A 34 12.65 -35.83 13.96
C GLN A 34 13.82 -35.88 14.95
N LYS A 35 15.00 -36.24 14.45
CA LYS A 35 16.27 -36.16 15.17
C LYS A 35 16.62 -34.69 15.39
N THR A 36 16.50 -34.22 16.63
CA THR A 36 17.16 -33.02 17.11
C THR A 36 18.69 -33.23 17.16
N PRO A 37 19.52 -32.28 16.69
CA PRO A 37 20.94 -32.27 16.96
C PRO A 37 21.20 -31.99 18.45
N GLY A 38 22.23 -32.63 18.99
CA GLY A 38 22.42 -32.84 20.43
C GLY A 38 22.79 -31.61 21.26
N THR A 39 22.37 -31.69 22.52
CA THR A 39 22.68 -30.80 23.63
C THR A 39 24.17 -30.87 24.00
N ILE A 40 24.84 -29.72 24.06
CA ILE A 40 26.18 -29.54 24.64
C ILE A 40 25.98 -28.89 26.01
N ASP A 41 26.37 -29.59 27.09
CA ASP A 41 26.36 -29.06 28.45
C ASP A 41 27.72 -28.41 28.81
N GLY A 42 27.67 -27.17 29.30
CA GLY A 42 28.60 -26.65 30.29
C GLY A 42 29.39 -25.38 29.93
N GLY A 43 28.98 -24.21 30.45
CA GLY A 43 29.80 -23.01 30.50
C GLY A 43 29.01 -21.73 30.79
N ALA A 44 29.46 -20.93 31.76
CA ALA A 44 28.71 -19.83 32.37
C ALA A 44 28.62 -18.54 31.51
N ASP A 45 27.40 -18.01 31.44
CA ASP A 45 26.99 -16.60 31.48
C ASP A 45 27.57 -15.59 30.45
N GLY A 46 27.51 -15.97 29.19
CA GLY A 46 27.16 -15.05 28.11
C GLY A 46 25.97 -15.66 27.39
N GLY A 47 24.75 -15.30 27.77
CA GLY A 47 23.55 -15.91 27.20
C GLY A 47 23.53 -15.67 25.69
N ASP A 48 23.68 -16.75 24.92
CA ASP A 48 23.58 -16.68 23.45
C ASP A 48 22.27 -15.97 23.09
N PRO A 49 22.31 -15.03 22.14
CA PRO A 49 21.12 -14.29 21.75
C PRO A 49 20.02 -15.28 21.37
N VAL A 50 18.86 -15.15 22.02
CA VAL A 50 17.71 -16.01 21.73
C VAL A 50 17.32 -15.80 20.26
N SER A 51 17.46 -16.86 19.46
CA SER A 51 17.06 -16.88 18.06
C SER A 51 15.54 -16.64 17.95
N THR A 52 15.12 -15.69 17.11
CA THR A 52 13.70 -15.36 16.94
C THR A 52 13.05 -16.32 15.95
N THR A 53 11.84 -16.80 16.25
CA THR A 53 11.11 -17.69 15.34
C THR A 53 10.63 -16.91 14.12
N PHE A 54 10.40 -17.59 12.99
CA PHE A 54 9.94 -16.95 11.77
C PHE A 54 8.62 -16.18 11.96
N ALA A 55 7.63 -16.79 12.64
CA ALA A 55 6.36 -16.11 12.92
C ALA A 55 6.55 -14.87 13.81
N ALA A 56 7.44 -14.92 14.81
CA ALA A 56 7.77 -13.77 15.65
C ALA A 56 8.50 -12.68 14.85
N TYR A 57 9.41 -13.06 13.95
CA TYR A 57 10.06 -12.12 13.04
C TYR A 57 9.06 -11.40 12.14
N CYS A 58 8.14 -12.12 11.49
CA CYS A 58 7.15 -11.49 10.61
C CYS A 58 6.26 -10.48 11.37
N ALA A 59 5.79 -10.84 12.57
CA ALA A 59 4.97 -9.94 13.38
C ALA A 59 5.75 -8.69 13.82
N GLU A 60 6.95 -8.89 14.34
CA GLU A 60 7.76 -7.79 14.89
C GLU A 60 8.32 -6.89 13.79
N ARG A 61 8.80 -7.45 12.66
CA ARG A 61 9.27 -6.68 11.51
C ARG A 61 8.17 -5.82 10.92
N SER A 62 6.94 -6.33 10.83
CA SER A 62 5.78 -5.57 10.34
C SER A 62 5.42 -4.41 11.27
N ARG A 63 5.43 -4.65 12.58
CA ARG A 63 5.21 -3.61 13.59
C ARG A 63 6.27 -2.52 13.51
N LEU A 64 7.55 -2.90 13.54
CA LEU A 64 8.68 -1.97 13.47
C LEU A 64 8.70 -1.19 12.14
N TYR A 65 8.31 -1.83 11.03
CA TYR A 65 8.17 -1.14 9.75
C TYR A 65 7.06 -0.10 9.79
N PHE A 66 5.89 -0.42 10.37
CA PHE A 66 4.84 0.57 10.56
C PHE A 66 5.28 1.71 11.48
N ASP A 67 5.97 1.40 12.59
CA ASP A 67 6.52 2.41 13.50
C ASP A 67 7.48 3.35 12.77
N PHE A 68 8.33 2.81 11.90
CA PHE A 68 9.17 3.60 11.01
C PHE A 68 8.32 4.49 10.09
N LEU A 69 7.31 3.94 9.40
CA LEU A 69 6.48 4.71 8.47
C LEU A 69 5.76 5.85 9.18
N GLN A 70 5.17 5.59 10.35
CA GLN A 70 4.53 6.59 11.19
C GLN A 70 5.53 7.61 11.72
N HIS A 71 6.70 7.20 12.18
CA HIS A 71 7.74 8.11 12.65
C HIS A 71 8.22 9.07 11.55
N CYS A 72 8.30 8.57 10.31
CA CYS A 72 8.97 9.27 9.21
C CYS A 72 8.06 10.05 8.28
N TYR A 73 6.83 9.57 8.13
CA TYR A 73 5.83 10.19 7.29
C TYR A 73 4.66 10.77 8.10
N GLY A 74 4.64 10.55 9.43
CA GLY A 74 3.68 11.15 10.35
C GLY A 74 2.38 10.36 10.50
N GLU A 75 1.68 10.63 11.61
CA GLU A 75 0.40 10.01 11.96
C GLU A 75 -0.73 10.35 10.98
N GLU A 76 -0.65 11.49 10.28
CA GLU A 76 -1.61 11.87 9.23
C GLU A 76 -1.63 10.85 8.07
N HIS A 77 -0.49 10.24 7.75
CA HIS A 77 -0.39 9.24 6.69
C HIS A 77 -0.45 7.80 7.21
N TYR A 78 -0.02 7.58 8.45
CA TYR A 78 0.06 6.27 9.10
C TYR A 78 -0.51 6.35 10.52
N SER A 79 -1.83 6.45 10.63
CA SER A 79 -2.52 6.59 11.92
C SER A 79 -2.56 5.29 12.71
N GLU A 80 -2.73 5.37 14.03
CA GLU A 80 -2.92 4.17 14.87
C GLU A 80 -4.14 3.33 14.47
N GLU A 81 -5.15 3.94 13.84
CA GLU A 81 -6.27 3.19 13.27
C GLU A 81 -5.82 2.37 12.06
N TYR A 82 -5.05 2.97 11.15
CA TYR A 82 -4.51 2.27 9.98
C TYR A 82 -3.54 1.14 10.37
N ARG A 83 -2.83 1.27 11.49
CA ARG A 83 -1.97 0.21 12.05
C ARG A 83 -2.71 -1.12 12.20
N LYS A 84 -3.97 -1.09 12.62
CA LYS A 84 -4.80 -2.28 12.89
C LYS A 84 -5.10 -3.09 11.63
N GLU A 85 -5.06 -2.46 10.47
CA GLU A 85 -5.22 -3.09 9.15
C GLU A 85 -3.85 -3.47 8.57
N TYR A 86 -2.92 -2.50 8.54
CA TYR A 86 -1.62 -2.64 7.90
C TYR A 86 -0.74 -3.72 8.52
N VAL A 87 -0.58 -3.73 9.86
CA VAL A 87 0.35 -4.65 10.51
C VAL A 87 -0.08 -6.12 10.33
N PRO A 88 -1.35 -6.50 10.55
CA PRO A 88 -1.80 -7.86 10.26
C PRO A 88 -1.65 -8.25 8.79
N GLU A 89 -2.00 -7.36 7.86
CA GLU A 89 -1.87 -7.64 6.42
C GLU A 89 -0.42 -7.90 6.01
N ILE A 90 0.53 -7.06 6.44
CA ILE A 90 1.94 -7.25 6.13
C ILE A 90 2.53 -8.48 6.85
N THR A 91 2.04 -8.79 8.06
CA THR A 91 2.43 -10.00 8.79
C THR A 91 1.96 -11.26 8.05
N ASP A 92 0.71 -11.30 7.61
CA ASP A 92 0.12 -12.40 6.85
C ASP A 92 0.91 -12.63 5.54
N ARG A 93 1.17 -11.56 4.79
CA ARG A 93 2.01 -11.61 3.59
C ARG A 93 3.39 -12.21 3.91
N CYS A 94 4.08 -11.74 4.94
CA CYS A 94 5.38 -12.30 5.34
C CYS A 94 5.28 -13.81 5.64
N GLN A 95 4.22 -14.24 6.33
CA GLN A 95 3.99 -15.63 6.70
C GLN A 95 3.67 -16.55 5.51
N LYS A 96 3.33 -16.03 4.33
CA LYS A 96 3.19 -16.85 3.10
C LYS A 96 4.47 -17.62 2.74
N ALA A 97 5.64 -17.17 3.21
CA ALA A 97 6.89 -17.92 3.04
C ALA A 97 7.00 -19.19 3.91
N GLN A 98 6.06 -19.45 4.83
CA GLN A 98 6.08 -20.64 5.69
C GLN A 98 6.07 -21.94 4.88
N GLY A 99 5.26 -22.01 3.80
CA GLY A 99 5.23 -23.19 2.92
C GLY A 99 6.59 -23.50 2.30
N ALA A 100 7.31 -22.46 1.83
CA ALA A 100 8.67 -22.61 1.31
C ALA A 100 9.68 -23.10 2.36
N LEU A 101 9.53 -22.66 3.62
CA LEU A 101 10.36 -23.11 4.74
C LEU A 101 10.09 -24.58 5.08
N ASP A 102 8.81 -24.97 5.13
CA ASP A 102 8.37 -26.32 5.47
C ASP A 102 8.82 -27.34 4.40
N ASP A 103 8.76 -26.94 3.13
CA ASP A 103 9.23 -27.74 1.99
C ASP A 103 10.75 -27.66 1.78
N GLY A 104 11.46 -26.84 2.55
CA GLY A 104 12.91 -26.68 2.48
C GLY A 104 13.41 -25.98 1.21
N ARG A 105 12.54 -25.28 0.48
CA ARG A 105 12.88 -24.37 -0.64
C ARG A 105 13.52 -23.06 -0.18
N LEU A 106 13.36 -22.75 1.11
CA LEU A 106 13.88 -21.56 1.74
C LEU A 106 14.49 -21.93 3.10
N ILE A 107 15.58 -21.28 3.48
CA ILE A 107 16.17 -21.39 4.81
C ILE A 107 15.98 -20.05 5.52
N TYR A 108 15.56 -20.11 6.79
CA TYR A 108 15.44 -18.96 7.68
C TYR A 108 16.53 -18.99 8.76
N ASP A 109 17.28 -17.90 8.88
CA ASP A 109 18.27 -17.68 9.94
C ASP A 109 17.68 -16.80 11.05
N GLY A 110 17.21 -17.44 12.13
CA GLY A 110 16.61 -16.74 13.26
C GLY A 110 17.59 -15.90 14.09
N GLU A 111 18.89 -16.16 14.04
CA GLU A 111 19.89 -15.31 14.71
C GLU A 111 20.14 -14.03 13.91
N GLN A 112 20.26 -14.14 12.58
CA GLN A 112 20.36 -12.99 11.68
C GLN A 112 19.08 -12.15 11.75
N ALA A 113 17.91 -12.80 11.81
CA ALA A 113 16.64 -12.11 12.01
C ALA A 113 16.61 -11.33 13.33
N THR A 114 17.09 -11.90 14.45
CA THR A 114 17.20 -11.17 15.72
C THR A 114 18.12 -9.95 15.59
N ARG A 115 19.27 -10.08 14.91
CA ARG A 115 20.18 -8.94 14.64
C ARG A 115 19.52 -7.87 13.77
N CYS A 116 18.81 -8.28 12.72
CA CYS A 116 18.04 -7.36 11.88
C CYS A 116 16.97 -6.62 12.69
N LEU A 117 16.16 -7.31 13.50
CA LEU A 117 15.15 -6.65 14.32
C LEU A 117 15.77 -5.62 15.29
N ALA A 118 16.88 -5.98 15.92
CA ALA A 118 17.63 -5.06 16.78
C ALA A 118 18.26 -3.88 16.02
N SER A 119 18.60 -4.03 14.74
CA SER A 119 19.09 -2.92 13.92
C SER A 119 17.96 -1.99 13.47
N ILE A 120 16.71 -2.49 13.45
CA ILE A 120 15.51 -1.70 13.12
C ILE A 120 14.98 -0.89 14.30
N ASP A 121 15.24 -1.29 15.53
CA ASP A 121 14.79 -0.56 16.71
C ASP A 121 15.99 0.13 17.40
N PRO A 122 16.18 1.47 17.29
CA PRO A 122 15.30 2.52 16.78
C PRO A 122 15.81 3.13 15.46
N MET A 123 15.41 2.57 14.32
CA MET A 123 15.70 3.12 13.00
C MET A 123 15.07 4.50 12.92
N ASP A 124 15.92 5.47 12.66
CA ASP A 124 15.48 6.75 12.17
C ASP A 124 15.06 6.62 10.71
N CYS A 125 14.55 7.72 10.17
CA CYS A 125 14.04 7.72 8.82
C CYS A 125 15.05 7.28 7.76
N SER A 126 16.36 7.40 8.05
CA SER A 126 17.46 7.37 7.10
C SER A 126 17.98 6.01 6.67
N THR A 127 17.54 4.90 7.24
CA THR A 127 18.23 3.62 7.01
C THR A 127 17.32 2.43 6.77
N ALA A 128 16.00 2.64 6.66
CA ALA A 128 15.08 1.58 7.06
C ALA A 128 14.96 0.31 6.22
N PHE A 129 15.57 0.25 5.03
CA PHE A 129 15.42 -0.90 4.13
C PHE A 129 16.72 -1.50 3.62
N LEU A 130 17.88 -0.99 4.06
CA LEU A 130 19.19 -1.43 3.57
C LEU A 130 20.17 -1.71 4.71
N SER A 131 19.68 -2.14 5.88
CA SER A 131 20.60 -2.67 6.89
C SER A 131 21.22 -3.96 6.35
N ASP A 132 22.54 -3.99 6.24
CA ASP A 132 23.29 -5.21 5.89
C ASP A 132 22.96 -6.36 6.87
N ASP A 133 22.53 -6.04 8.10
CA ASP A 133 22.09 -7.03 9.09
C ASP A 133 20.77 -7.71 8.72
N CYS A 134 20.01 -7.20 7.76
CA CYS A 134 18.81 -7.86 7.26
C CYS A 134 19.08 -8.72 6.02
N ASN A 135 20.27 -8.62 5.43
CA ASN A 135 20.67 -9.49 4.32
C ASN A 135 20.93 -10.90 4.85
N GLY A 136 20.47 -11.90 4.09
CA GLY A 136 20.72 -13.31 4.40
C GLY A 136 19.83 -13.93 5.48
N ILE A 137 18.81 -13.22 5.99
CA ILE A 137 17.77 -13.83 6.85
C ILE A 137 17.12 -15.01 6.13
N PHE A 138 16.90 -14.84 4.83
CA PHE A 138 16.32 -15.85 3.95
C PHE A 138 17.32 -16.24 2.88
N THR A 139 17.46 -17.54 2.64
CA THR A 139 18.30 -18.09 1.56
C THR A 139 17.50 -19.10 0.76
N GLY A 140 17.33 -18.86 -0.55
CA GLY A 140 16.73 -19.80 -1.47
C GLY A 140 17.61 -21.04 -1.70
N THR A 141 17.00 -22.22 -1.72
CA THR A 141 17.70 -23.51 -1.86
C THR A 141 17.35 -24.27 -3.14
N SER A 142 16.26 -23.92 -3.82
CA SER A 142 15.83 -24.55 -5.07
C SER A 142 16.90 -24.35 -6.16
N ASN A 143 17.28 -25.41 -6.85
CA ASN A 143 18.28 -25.34 -7.92
C ASN A 143 17.65 -24.77 -9.19
N PRO A 144 18.46 -24.23 -10.11
CA PRO A 144 17.98 -23.92 -11.46
C PRO A 144 17.32 -25.14 -12.12
N GLY A 145 16.09 -24.96 -12.61
CA GLY A 145 15.23 -26.00 -13.18
C GLY A 145 14.18 -26.55 -12.21
N ASP A 146 14.32 -26.33 -10.90
CA ASP A 146 13.32 -26.75 -9.91
C ASP A 146 12.07 -25.84 -9.94
N ASP A 147 10.95 -26.36 -9.46
CA ASP A 147 9.70 -25.61 -9.31
C ASP A 147 9.86 -24.48 -8.28
N CYS A 148 9.22 -23.35 -8.58
CA CYS A 148 9.21 -22.18 -7.70
C CYS A 148 7.86 -21.46 -7.74
N TYR A 149 7.68 -20.59 -6.76
CA TYR A 149 6.42 -19.97 -6.41
C TYR A 149 6.71 -18.53 -6.01
N ARG A 150 6.30 -17.57 -6.83
CA ARG A 150 6.73 -16.18 -6.66
C ARG A 150 6.11 -15.57 -5.41
N GLU A 151 4.89 -15.95 -5.07
CA GLU A 151 4.13 -15.43 -3.93
C GLU A 151 4.72 -15.83 -2.58
N GLU A 152 5.47 -16.93 -2.53
CA GLU A 152 6.25 -17.31 -1.35
C GLU A 152 7.39 -16.30 -1.05
N THR A 153 7.78 -15.47 -2.03
CA THR A 153 9.04 -14.69 -1.98
C THR A 153 8.91 -13.22 -2.40
N GLN A 154 7.82 -12.84 -3.07
CA GLN A 154 7.59 -11.48 -3.58
C GLN A 154 7.22 -10.45 -2.49
N VAL A 155 7.22 -10.86 -1.23
CA VAL A 155 6.90 -9.95 -0.14
C VAL A 155 8.13 -9.13 0.21
N PHE A 156 7.94 -7.81 0.23
CA PHE A 156 8.96 -6.80 0.54
C PHE A 156 9.79 -7.10 1.81
N LEU A 157 9.26 -7.90 2.75
CA LEU A 157 9.94 -8.29 3.98
C LEU A 157 10.83 -9.55 3.87
N VAL A 158 10.62 -10.39 2.85
CA VAL A 158 11.44 -11.59 2.59
C VAL A 158 12.55 -11.25 1.61
N GLY A 159 12.23 -10.53 0.53
CA GLY A 159 13.21 -9.91 -0.37
C GLY A 159 14.14 -10.87 -1.12
N THR A 160 13.94 -12.18 -1.01
CA THR A 160 14.80 -13.23 -1.58
C THR A 160 13.95 -14.30 -2.25
N SER A 161 14.33 -14.71 -3.47
CA SER A 161 13.72 -15.84 -4.18
C SER A 161 14.05 -17.19 -3.52
N THR A 162 13.17 -18.18 -3.63
CA THR A 162 13.41 -19.60 -3.29
C THR A 162 14.50 -20.20 -4.17
N CYS A 163 14.81 -19.58 -5.30
CA CYS A 163 15.83 -20.01 -6.24
C CYS A 163 17.23 -19.63 -5.77
N LYS A 164 18.08 -20.64 -5.60
CA LYS A 164 19.47 -20.49 -5.21
C LYS A 164 20.27 -19.73 -6.28
N GLY A 165 20.55 -18.45 -6.00
CA GLY A 165 21.28 -17.57 -6.93
C GLY A 165 20.52 -17.32 -8.24
N GLY A 166 19.18 -17.39 -8.18
CA GLY A 166 18.30 -17.32 -9.33
C GLY A 166 17.05 -16.50 -9.06
N LEU A 167 16.14 -16.53 -10.02
CA LEU A 167 14.80 -15.96 -9.91
C LEU A 167 13.76 -17.00 -10.27
N CYS A 168 12.57 -16.83 -9.69
CA CYS A 168 11.41 -17.58 -10.12
C CYS A 168 10.84 -16.94 -11.39
N ILE A 169 10.83 -17.69 -12.49
CA ILE A 169 10.27 -17.22 -13.77
C ILE A 169 8.96 -17.96 -14.01
N GLU A 170 7.89 -17.20 -14.17
CA GLU A 170 6.56 -17.68 -14.53
C GLU A 170 6.30 -17.33 -15.99
N GLU A 171 6.07 -18.34 -16.82
CA GLU A 171 5.60 -18.15 -18.19
C GLU A 171 4.08 -18.09 -18.18
N GLU A 172 3.47 -17.00 -18.67
CA GLU A 172 2.02 -16.90 -18.96
C GLU A 172 1.07 -17.40 -17.85
N ASN A 173 1.33 -17.04 -16.58
CA ASN A 173 0.55 -17.49 -15.41
C ASN A 173 0.59 -19.02 -15.18
N MET A 174 1.63 -19.71 -15.65
CA MET A 174 1.88 -21.11 -15.30
C MET A 174 2.49 -21.17 -13.89
N CYS A 175 1.76 -21.82 -12.98
CA CYS A 175 2.25 -22.28 -11.69
C CYS A 175 2.46 -23.82 -11.75
N PRO A 176 3.55 -24.36 -11.18
CA PRO A 176 4.68 -23.62 -10.63
C PRO A 176 5.48 -22.88 -11.71
N GLY A 177 6.17 -21.82 -11.31
CA GLY A 177 7.24 -21.23 -12.11
C GLY A 177 8.47 -22.12 -12.10
N THR A 178 9.52 -21.72 -12.83
CA THR A 178 10.80 -22.44 -12.85
C THR A 178 11.93 -21.57 -12.33
N CYS A 179 12.73 -22.13 -11.41
CA CYS A 179 13.94 -21.48 -10.95
C CYS A 179 14.92 -21.33 -12.09
N THR A 180 15.27 -20.09 -12.42
CA THR A 180 16.25 -19.80 -13.46
C THR A 180 17.45 -19.12 -12.85
N ALA A 181 18.66 -19.63 -13.13
CA ALA A 181 19.89 -19.00 -12.65
C ALA A 181 20.00 -17.56 -13.15
N LEU A 182 20.47 -16.65 -12.30
CA LEU A 182 20.78 -15.29 -12.76
C LEU A 182 21.88 -15.35 -13.82
N PRO A 183 21.76 -14.59 -14.93
CA PRO A 183 22.77 -14.62 -15.98
C PRO A 183 24.13 -14.14 -15.47
N ALA A 184 25.18 -14.75 -15.99
CA ALA A 184 26.55 -14.34 -15.69
C ALA A 184 26.91 -13.05 -16.44
N ARG A 185 27.97 -12.36 -15.99
CA ARG A 185 28.51 -11.19 -16.68
C ARG A 185 28.74 -11.44 -18.18
N GLY A 186 28.17 -10.58 -19.02
CA GLY A 186 28.23 -10.61 -20.47
C GLY A 186 27.08 -11.35 -21.15
N GLU A 187 26.27 -12.10 -20.39
CA GLU A 187 25.06 -12.77 -20.86
C GLU A 187 23.87 -11.80 -20.88
N GLY A 188 22.79 -12.21 -21.58
CA GLY A 188 21.57 -11.43 -21.68
C GLY A 188 20.87 -11.30 -20.33
N CYS A 189 20.24 -10.16 -20.04
CA CYS A 189 19.55 -9.98 -18.77
C CYS A 189 18.34 -10.91 -18.63
N LEU A 190 18.04 -11.31 -17.39
CA LEU A 190 16.83 -12.08 -17.07
C LEU A 190 15.85 -11.16 -16.35
N SER A 191 14.81 -10.70 -17.05
CA SER A 191 13.81 -9.76 -16.50
C SER A 191 14.44 -8.51 -15.86
N GLY A 192 15.49 -7.97 -16.50
CA GLY A 192 16.24 -6.82 -15.99
C GLY A 192 17.17 -7.10 -14.80
N GLN A 193 17.34 -8.37 -14.41
CA GLN A 193 18.17 -8.77 -13.29
C GLN A 193 19.41 -9.56 -13.71
N CYS A 194 20.43 -9.48 -12.86
CA CYS A 194 21.74 -10.09 -13.00
C CYS A 194 22.24 -10.55 -11.63
N GLY A 195 23.39 -11.25 -11.60
CA GLY A 195 24.05 -11.61 -10.34
C GLY A 195 24.32 -10.40 -9.42
N PRO A 196 24.54 -10.61 -8.11
CA PRO A 196 24.63 -9.54 -7.11
C PRO A 196 25.73 -8.49 -7.40
N GLU A 197 26.82 -8.89 -8.04
CA GLU A 197 27.96 -8.03 -8.41
C GLU A 197 27.78 -7.36 -9.79
N ASP A 198 26.66 -7.59 -10.46
CA ASP A 198 26.34 -7.12 -11.80
C ASP A 198 24.99 -6.37 -11.81
N TYR A 199 24.75 -5.61 -12.87
CA TYR A 199 23.46 -4.98 -13.16
C TYR A 199 23.11 -5.19 -14.63
N CYS A 200 21.83 -5.05 -14.97
CA CYS A 200 21.37 -5.11 -16.36
C CYS A 200 21.58 -3.77 -17.06
N ASP A 201 22.46 -3.74 -18.06
CA ASP A 201 22.59 -2.61 -18.98
C ASP A 201 21.46 -2.67 -20.01
N GLU A 202 20.46 -1.80 -19.90
CA GLU A 202 19.29 -1.84 -20.80
C GLU A 202 19.60 -1.37 -22.23
N GLU A 203 20.78 -0.79 -22.51
CA GLU A 203 21.19 -0.50 -23.91
C GLU A 203 21.65 -1.75 -24.64
N THR A 204 22.41 -2.59 -23.93
CA THR A 204 23.01 -3.80 -24.50
C THR A 204 22.21 -5.05 -24.17
N ASP A 205 21.25 -4.95 -23.25
CA ASP A 205 20.50 -6.04 -22.63
C ASP A 205 21.45 -7.11 -22.08
N LYS A 206 22.51 -6.68 -21.39
CA LYS A 206 23.53 -7.58 -20.84
C LYS A 206 23.89 -7.30 -19.40
N CYS A 207 24.26 -8.36 -18.69
CA CYS A 207 24.80 -8.26 -17.35
C CYS A 207 26.22 -7.70 -17.38
N VAL A 208 26.42 -6.58 -16.70
CA VAL A 208 27.69 -5.87 -16.63
C VAL A 208 28.07 -5.61 -15.17
N ALA A 209 29.37 -5.49 -14.91
CA ALA A 209 29.87 -5.24 -13.56
C ALA A 209 29.27 -3.96 -12.98
N ARG A 210 28.81 -4.03 -11.72
CA ARG A 210 28.46 -2.83 -10.95
C ARG A 210 29.64 -1.87 -10.86
N LYS A 211 29.29 -0.59 -10.84
CA LYS A 211 30.20 0.56 -10.82
C LYS A 211 30.60 0.86 -9.38
N GLY A 212 31.90 0.89 -9.14
CA GLY A 212 32.46 1.26 -7.85
C GLY A 212 32.42 2.77 -7.60
N ALA A 213 32.85 3.19 -6.41
CA ALA A 213 32.88 4.60 -6.04
C ALA A 213 33.72 5.45 -7.02
N GLY A 214 33.16 6.57 -7.47
CA GLY A 214 33.75 7.54 -8.41
C GLY A 214 33.42 7.30 -9.88
N GLU A 215 32.96 6.10 -10.24
CA GLU A 215 32.57 5.75 -11.61
C GLU A 215 31.22 6.36 -12.00
N ASP A 216 31.01 6.52 -13.31
CA ASP A 216 29.78 7.12 -13.85
C ASP A 216 28.60 6.13 -13.80
N CYS A 217 27.44 6.61 -13.40
CA CYS A 217 26.18 5.88 -13.29
C CYS A 217 25.05 6.73 -13.93
N PRO A 218 24.73 6.51 -15.21
CA PRO A 218 23.76 7.35 -15.90
C PRO A 218 22.29 7.14 -15.46
N ARG A 219 21.93 5.97 -14.89
CA ARG A 219 20.54 5.56 -14.65
C ARG A 219 20.18 5.28 -13.19
N GLY A 220 21.15 5.21 -12.29
CA GLY A 220 20.92 5.25 -10.84
C GLY A 220 21.21 3.95 -10.09
N TYR A 221 21.11 2.80 -10.75
CA TYR A 221 21.15 1.46 -10.15
C TYR A 221 22.41 0.66 -10.48
N GLU A 222 23.36 1.28 -11.18
CA GLU A 222 24.59 0.64 -11.65
C GLU A 222 25.62 0.44 -10.54
N CYS A 223 25.46 1.11 -9.40
CA CYS A 223 26.46 1.17 -8.37
C CYS A 223 26.58 -0.12 -7.54
N THR A 224 27.76 -0.39 -7.01
CA THR A 224 28.02 -1.50 -6.07
C THR A 224 27.26 -1.35 -4.75
N THR A 225 27.03 -2.43 -4.01
CA THR A 225 26.47 -2.37 -2.66
C THR A 225 27.28 -1.40 -1.77
N GLY A 226 26.58 -0.58 -0.98
CA GLY A 226 27.21 0.47 -0.16
C GLY A 226 27.59 1.75 -0.92
N THR A 227 27.24 1.84 -2.21
CA THR A 227 27.36 3.07 -2.99
C THR A 227 26.01 3.48 -3.58
N LEU A 228 25.78 4.78 -3.76
CA LEU A 228 24.56 5.34 -4.34
C LEU A 228 24.90 6.24 -5.51
N CYS A 229 24.14 6.10 -6.60
CA CYS A 229 24.29 6.98 -7.73
C CYS A 229 23.72 8.36 -7.44
N THR A 230 24.52 9.41 -7.62
CA THR A 230 24.09 10.79 -7.41
C THR A 230 24.47 11.70 -8.56
N GLY A 231 23.57 12.61 -8.93
CA GLY A 231 23.73 13.54 -10.05
C GLY A 231 22.47 13.63 -10.91
N GLU A 232 22.53 14.41 -11.98
CA GLU A 232 21.47 14.44 -12.98
C GLU A 232 21.48 13.15 -13.82
N PRO A 233 20.32 12.67 -14.30
CA PRO A 233 20.27 11.53 -15.22
C PRO A 233 21.25 11.71 -16.39
N GLY A 234 22.09 10.71 -16.65
CA GLY A 234 23.15 10.75 -17.66
C GLY A 234 24.50 11.34 -17.22
N ALA A 235 24.60 11.93 -16.03
CA ALA A 235 25.83 12.51 -15.49
C ALA A 235 26.10 12.12 -14.02
N GLY A 236 25.44 11.07 -13.54
CA GLY A 236 25.57 10.58 -12.17
C GLY A 236 26.93 9.94 -11.89
N LYS A 237 27.35 9.96 -10.62
CA LYS A 237 28.50 9.22 -10.10
C LYS A 237 28.12 8.36 -8.89
N CYS A 238 28.71 7.17 -8.81
CA CYS A 238 28.57 6.31 -7.64
C CYS A 238 29.37 6.89 -6.48
N LEU A 239 28.70 7.31 -5.41
CA LEU A 239 29.35 7.83 -4.21
C LEU A 239 29.19 6.82 -3.07
N ALA A 240 30.17 6.76 -2.15
CA ALA A 240 30.06 5.93 -0.96
C ALA A 240 28.86 6.38 -0.12
N VAL A 241 28.12 5.44 0.46
CA VAL A 241 27.05 5.75 1.40
C VAL A 241 27.63 5.70 2.81
N ALA A 242 27.48 6.80 3.56
CA ALA A 242 27.85 6.88 4.96
C ALA A 242 27.03 5.88 5.78
N LYS A 243 27.67 5.10 6.65
CA LYS A 243 27.02 4.05 7.44
C LYS A 243 26.36 4.59 8.70
N ASP A 244 26.78 5.76 9.16
CA ASP A 244 26.23 6.41 10.35
C ASP A 244 26.02 7.93 10.17
N LYS A 245 25.30 8.52 11.13
CA LYS A 245 24.95 9.96 11.16
C LYS A 245 26.04 10.85 11.76
N THR A 246 27.26 10.36 11.83
CA THR A 246 28.42 11.10 12.34
C THR A 246 29.57 11.03 11.35
N GLU A 247 29.47 10.15 10.36
CA GLU A 247 30.38 10.04 9.24
C GLU A 247 30.36 11.29 8.37
N ALA A 248 31.55 11.57 7.84
CA ALA A 248 31.77 12.69 6.95
C ALA A 248 31.06 12.46 5.61
N CYS A 249 30.46 13.51 5.09
CA CYS A 249 29.80 13.54 3.79
C CYS A 249 30.32 14.70 2.94
N GLY A 250 30.07 14.65 1.63
CA GLY A 250 30.52 15.67 0.69
C GLY A 250 30.49 15.18 -0.74
N THR A 251 31.53 15.50 -1.51
CA THR A 251 31.59 15.20 -2.95
C THR A 251 31.90 13.73 -3.27
N THR A 252 32.38 12.96 -2.30
CA THR A 252 32.75 11.54 -2.48
C THR A 252 31.89 10.57 -1.66
N THR A 253 31.13 11.09 -0.69
CA THR A 253 30.33 10.32 0.25
C THR A 253 28.99 11.00 0.46
N VAL A 254 27.91 10.24 0.36
CA VAL A 254 26.53 10.71 0.56
C VAL A 254 25.95 10.04 1.78
N CYS A 255 24.96 10.67 2.40
CA CYS A 255 24.28 10.10 3.54
C CYS A 255 23.28 9.03 3.10
N GLY A 256 23.20 7.91 3.83
CA GLY A 256 22.15 6.91 3.62
C GLY A 256 20.76 7.46 3.96
N GLY A 257 19.74 7.03 3.19
CA GLY A 257 18.30 7.41 3.27
C GLY A 257 17.99 8.89 3.57
N PRO A 258 16.88 9.27 4.24
CA PRO A 258 16.62 10.65 4.67
C PRO A 258 17.58 11.10 5.79
N SER A 259 18.87 11.02 5.58
CA SER A 259 19.85 11.89 6.23
C SER A 259 20.34 12.91 5.21
N ALA A 260 20.63 14.12 5.66
CA ALA A 260 21.18 15.18 4.83
C ALA A 260 22.64 15.44 5.19
N CYS A 261 23.44 15.84 4.20
CA CYS A 261 24.81 16.25 4.45
C CYS A 261 24.84 17.70 4.93
N VAL A 262 25.09 17.91 6.22
CA VAL A 262 25.10 19.23 6.87
C VAL A 262 26.50 19.51 7.39
N ASP A 263 27.14 20.58 6.89
CA ASP A 263 28.50 20.97 7.23
C ASP A 263 29.52 19.82 7.11
N GLY A 264 29.32 18.95 6.11
CA GLY A 264 30.20 17.81 5.84
C GLY A 264 30.00 16.63 6.80
N THR A 265 28.91 16.59 7.57
CA THR A 265 28.52 15.43 8.40
C THR A 265 27.08 15.02 8.12
N CYS A 266 26.80 13.72 8.10
CA CYS A 266 25.43 13.24 7.90
C CYS A 266 24.54 13.54 9.10
N LYS A 267 23.33 14.06 8.90
CA LYS A 267 22.35 14.29 9.99
C LYS A 267 20.96 13.81 9.56
N SER A 268 20.30 13.06 10.44
CA SER A 268 18.90 12.62 10.22
C SER A 268 17.90 13.77 10.26
N ARG A 269 18.14 14.74 11.16
CA ARG A 269 17.38 15.98 11.25
C ARG A 269 18.32 17.17 11.12
N SER A 270 17.86 18.16 10.38
CA SER A 270 18.53 19.40 10.09
C SER A 270 17.74 20.53 10.75
N GLU A 271 18.43 21.57 11.20
CA GLU A 271 17.80 22.78 11.73
C GLU A 271 17.26 23.66 10.58
N LEU A 272 16.47 24.67 10.93
CA LEU A 272 16.04 25.66 9.94
C LEU A 272 17.26 26.38 9.34
N GLY A 273 17.31 26.46 8.01
CA GLY A 273 18.43 27.03 7.25
C GLY A 273 19.55 26.05 6.92
N GLU A 274 19.54 24.83 7.45
CA GLU A 274 20.50 23.78 7.10
C GLU A 274 20.07 23.00 5.85
N ALA A 275 21.02 22.32 5.21
CA ALA A 275 20.76 21.52 4.03
C ALA A 275 19.84 20.33 4.32
N CYS A 276 19.00 19.96 3.36
CA CYS A 276 18.09 18.83 3.46
C CYS A 276 17.98 18.07 2.13
N ALA A 277 17.60 16.80 2.21
CA ALA A 277 17.28 15.98 1.04
C ALA A 277 15.75 15.80 0.89
N LEU A 278 15.05 15.65 2.01
CA LEU A 278 13.62 15.38 2.11
C LEU A 278 13.00 16.23 3.22
N SER A 279 11.70 16.50 3.14
CA SER A 279 11.01 17.31 4.16
C SER A 279 11.02 16.68 5.56
N SER A 280 11.15 15.35 5.65
CA SER A 280 11.35 14.63 6.90
C SER A 280 12.70 14.92 7.57
N ASN A 281 13.67 15.50 6.85
CA ASN A 281 14.90 16.01 7.46
C ASN A 281 14.66 17.27 8.29
N CYS A 282 13.57 17.98 8.08
CA CYS A 282 13.36 19.27 8.70
C CYS A 282 12.61 19.15 10.03
N PRO A 283 12.69 20.17 10.90
CA PRO A 283 11.92 20.17 12.15
C PRO A 283 10.41 20.13 11.85
N ALA A 284 9.61 19.74 12.85
CA ALA A 284 8.16 19.85 12.73
C ALA A 284 7.76 21.28 12.34
N ASN A 285 6.87 21.44 11.36
CA ASN A 285 6.50 22.73 10.72
C ASN A 285 7.58 23.35 9.82
N ALA A 286 8.42 22.53 9.22
CA ALA A 286 9.35 22.93 8.16
C ALA A 286 9.27 21.96 6.98
N VAL A 287 9.77 22.40 5.84
CA VAL A 287 9.80 21.64 4.59
C VAL A 287 11.18 21.74 3.97
N CYS A 288 11.57 20.73 3.19
CA CYS A 288 12.80 20.81 2.42
C CYS A 288 12.56 21.57 1.12
N LYS A 289 12.92 22.85 1.10
CA LYS A 289 12.73 23.73 -0.07
C LYS A 289 14.09 24.14 -0.60
N ASP A 290 14.31 23.93 -1.89
CA ASP A 290 15.58 24.23 -2.56
C ASP A 290 16.80 23.59 -1.85
N LYS A 291 16.60 22.37 -1.34
CA LYS A 291 17.58 21.60 -0.54
C LYS A 291 17.98 22.27 0.77
N VAL A 292 17.14 23.16 1.31
CA VAL A 292 17.33 23.80 2.62
C VAL A 292 16.05 23.67 3.44
N CYS A 293 16.19 23.34 4.74
CA CYS A 293 15.06 23.31 5.64
C CYS A 293 14.52 24.72 5.86
N ALA A 294 13.33 24.97 5.31
CA ALA A 294 12.64 26.24 5.43
C ALA A 294 11.39 26.07 6.30
N ALA A 295 11.10 27.07 7.13
CA ALA A 295 9.85 27.09 7.87
C ALA A 295 8.67 27.13 6.89
N LEU A 296 7.57 26.44 7.23
CA LEU A 296 6.32 26.59 6.48
C LEU A 296 5.91 28.06 6.46
N VAL A 297 5.56 28.56 5.27
CA VAL A 297 5.25 29.98 5.10
C VAL A 297 3.74 30.21 5.22
N GLY A 298 3.38 31.35 5.82
CA GLY A 298 1.98 31.80 5.86
C GLY A 298 1.57 32.54 4.58
N VAL A 299 0.42 33.21 4.62
CA VAL A 299 -0.10 34.03 3.51
C VAL A 299 0.98 34.94 2.90
N GLY A 300 1.08 34.93 1.57
CA GLY A 300 2.01 35.74 0.78
C GLY A 300 3.44 35.18 0.67
N GLY A 301 3.77 34.14 1.43
CA GLY A 301 5.04 33.42 1.29
C GLY A 301 5.11 32.64 -0.03
N SER A 302 6.30 32.46 -0.60
CA SER A 302 6.44 31.72 -1.87
C SER A 302 6.31 30.21 -1.69
N CYS A 303 5.59 29.56 -2.59
CA CYS A 303 5.36 28.13 -2.62
C CYS A 303 5.39 27.60 -4.05
N THR A 304 5.55 26.29 -4.19
CA THR A 304 5.40 25.58 -5.48
C THR A 304 4.46 24.38 -5.34
N ILE A 305 4.23 23.91 -4.11
CA ILE A 305 3.30 22.86 -3.73
C ILE A 305 2.69 23.20 -2.37
N ASN A 306 1.54 22.60 -2.05
CA ASN A 306 0.77 22.89 -0.83
C ASN A 306 1.55 22.63 0.47
N THR A 307 2.46 21.65 0.47
CA THR A 307 3.28 21.30 1.64
C THR A 307 4.30 22.37 2.03
N HIS A 308 4.47 23.44 1.23
CA HIS A 308 5.29 24.60 1.60
C HIS A 308 4.55 25.59 2.49
N CYS A 309 3.22 25.51 2.51
CA CYS A 309 2.36 26.38 3.26
C CYS A 309 2.04 25.78 4.63
N LYS A 310 1.63 26.60 5.59
CA LYS A 310 1.05 26.09 6.85
C LYS A 310 -0.22 25.27 6.55
N ALA A 311 -0.62 24.39 7.48
CA ALA A 311 -1.72 23.43 7.30
C ALA A 311 -3.07 24.08 6.92
N ASP A 312 -3.29 25.33 7.31
CA ASP A 312 -4.47 26.16 7.03
C ASP A 312 -4.34 27.03 5.76
N HIS A 313 -3.38 26.70 4.88
CA HIS A 313 -3.06 27.47 3.67
C HIS A 313 -2.93 26.55 2.44
N LEU A 314 -3.08 27.14 1.25
CA LEU A 314 -2.91 26.47 -0.03
C LEU A 314 -1.86 27.19 -0.87
N CYS A 315 -1.11 26.44 -1.68
CA CYS A 315 -0.30 27.07 -2.72
C CYS A 315 -1.20 27.45 -3.91
N ASP A 316 -1.30 28.74 -4.17
CA ASP A 316 -1.94 29.25 -5.37
C ASP A 316 -0.99 29.07 -6.56
N ASP A 317 -1.45 28.33 -7.57
CA ASP A 317 -0.59 27.98 -8.73
C ASP A 317 -0.40 29.19 -9.64
N ASP A 318 -1.33 30.16 -9.60
CA ASP A 318 -1.28 31.35 -10.45
C ASP A 318 -0.30 32.39 -9.92
N THR A 319 -0.14 32.47 -8.59
CA THR A 319 0.71 33.47 -7.93
C THR A 319 1.99 32.89 -7.32
N GLU A 320 2.09 31.57 -7.24
CA GLU A 320 3.14 30.83 -6.51
C GLU A 320 3.29 31.32 -5.06
N LYS A 321 2.17 31.75 -4.46
CA LYS A 321 2.08 32.22 -3.07
C LYS A 321 1.14 31.36 -2.25
N CYS A 322 1.49 31.18 -0.99
CA CYS A 322 0.57 30.63 -0.01
C CYS A 322 -0.56 31.62 0.20
N VAL A 323 -1.79 31.15 0.13
CA VAL A 323 -3.00 31.90 0.44
C VAL A 323 -3.72 31.19 1.58
N ALA A 324 -4.40 31.96 2.43
CA ALA A 324 -5.23 31.36 3.47
C ALA A 324 -6.34 30.54 2.82
N LEU A 325 -6.66 29.38 3.40
CA LEU A 325 -7.85 28.67 2.99
C LEU A 325 -9.08 29.52 3.34
N PRO A 326 -10.06 29.66 2.42
CA PRO A 326 -11.25 30.45 2.68
C PRO A 326 -12.00 29.90 3.89
N GLY A 327 -12.43 30.81 4.75
CA GLY A 327 -13.25 30.48 5.91
C GLY A 327 -14.74 30.43 5.56
N LYS A 328 -15.56 30.09 6.54
CA LYS A 328 -17.01 30.15 6.43
C LYS A 328 -17.53 31.39 5.68
N ASP A 329 -18.44 31.14 4.73
CA ASP A 329 -19.13 32.10 3.87
C ASP A 329 -18.27 32.75 2.77
N GLU A 330 -17.01 32.32 2.60
CA GLU A 330 -16.13 32.72 1.50
C GLU A 330 -16.15 31.70 0.34
N PRO A 331 -15.89 32.10 -0.92
CA PRO A 331 -15.81 31.17 -2.04
C PRO A 331 -14.71 30.14 -1.83
N CYS A 332 -14.95 28.86 -2.16
CA CYS A 332 -13.92 27.85 -1.97
C CYS A 332 -12.72 28.08 -2.88
N LEU A 333 -11.56 27.59 -2.42
CA LEU A 333 -10.32 27.64 -3.18
C LEU A 333 -9.90 26.23 -3.55
N LYS A 334 -10.01 25.86 -4.83
CA LYS A 334 -9.72 24.50 -5.34
C LYS A 334 -10.41 23.41 -4.51
N ASN A 335 -11.69 23.60 -4.19
CA ASN A 335 -12.53 22.70 -3.40
C ASN A 335 -12.03 22.51 -1.95
N ARG A 336 -11.33 23.50 -1.38
CA ARG A 336 -10.84 23.45 0.00
C ARG A 336 -11.25 24.69 0.78
N CYS A 337 -11.40 24.49 2.09
CA CYS A 337 -11.78 25.48 3.08
C CYS A 337 -10.89 25.36 4.32
N SER A 338 -10.94 26.35 5.20
CA SER A 338 -10.22 26.32 6.48
C SER A 338 -10.60 25.08 7.32
N PRO A 339 -9.72 24.57 8.19
CA PRO A 339 -10.04 23.46 9.07
C PRO A 339 -11.33 23.70 9.88
N GLY A 340 -12.23 22.73 9.88
CA GLY A 340 -13.56 22.85 10.49
C GLY A 340 -14.65 23.36 9.55
N ASP A 341 -14.30 23.73 8.31
CA ASP A 341 -15.22 24.06 7.22
C ASP A 341 -15.08 23.03 6.08
N TYR A 342 -16.10 22.93 5.24
CA TYR A 342 -16.11 22.14 4.00
C TYR A 342 -16.58 22.99 2.82
N CYS A 343 -16.25 22.56 1.60
CA CYS A 343 -16.64 23.28 0.40
C CYS A 343 -18.02 22.85 -0.10
N ARG A 344 -19.06 23.65 0.20
CA ARG A 344 -20.41 23.40 -0.31
C ARG A 344 -20.54 23.93 -1.73
N PHE A 345 -20.89 23.03 -2.67
CA PHE A 345 -21.31 23.43 -4.00
C PHE A 345 -22.83 23.58 -4.02
N ASP A 346 -23.32 24.83 -4.07
CA ASP A 346 -24.69 25.14 -4.46
C ASP A 346 -24.63 26.02 -5.72
N THR A 347 -24.75 25.40 -6.88
CA THR A 347 -24.63 26.06 -8.19
C THR A 347 -25.62 27.19 -8.40
N GLU A 348 -26.74 27.21 -7.66
CA GLU A 348 -27.73 28.29 -7.71
C GLU A 348 -27.33 29.48 -6.83
N LYS A 349 -26.62 29.25 -5.72
CA LYS A 349 -26.35 30.28 -4.70
C LYS A 349 -24.89 30.69 -4.56
N ASP A 350 -23.97 29.73 -4.67
CA ASP A 350 -22.58 29.83 -4.25
C ASP A 350 -21.61 30.01 -5.44
N GLY A 351 -22.14 30.01 -6.68
CA GLY A 351 -21.36 30.18 -7.91
C GLY A 351 -20.54 28.93 -8.30
N PRO A 352 -19.69 29.03 -9.34
CA PRO A 352 -18.97 27.87 -9.88
C PRO A 352 -17.90 27.32 -8.93
N ASN A 353 -17.46 28.10 -7.95
CA ASN A 353 -16.37 27.73 -7.04
C ASN A 353 -16.87 27.16 -5.71
N GLY A 354 -18.18 27.15 -5.44
CA GLY A 354 -18.74 26.79 -4.14
C GLY A 354 -18.46 27.83 -3.06
N THR A 355 -19.01 27.62 -1.87
CA THR A 355 -18.81 28.48 -0.69
C THR A 355 -18.48 27.61 0.52
N CYS A 356 -17.49 28.03 1.28
CA CYS A 356 -17.08 27.36 2.51
C CYS A 356 -18.17 27.47 3.56
N ARG A 357 -18.50 26.35 4.20
CA ARG A 357 -19.49 26.28 5.28
C ARG A 357 -18.88 25.51 6.45
N ALA A 358 -19.25 25.88 7.66
CA ALA A 358 -18.87 25.12 8.84
C ALA A 358 -19.38 23.68 8.73
N LEU A 359 -18.55 22.72 9.14
CA LEU A 359 -18.99 21.35 9.36
C LEU A 359 -20.17 21.37 10.32
N VAL A 360 -21.17 20.55 10.03
CA VAL A 360 -22.41 20.52 10.79
C VAL A 360 -22.48 19.28 11.68
N THR A 361 -23.11 19.45 12.84
CA THR A 361 -23.29 18.38 13.84
C THR A 361 -24.53 17.56 13.53
N GLU A 362 -24.71 16.46 14.26
CA GLU A 362 -25.89 15.59 14.15
C GLU A 362 -27.21 16.38 14.12
N GLY A 363 -28.11 16.02 13.20
CA GLY A 363 -29.44 16.61 13.00
C GLY A 363 -29.50 17.87 12.12
N ASN A 364 -28.37 18.35 11.59
CA ASN A 364 -28.32 19.57 10.75
C ASN A 364 -28.24 19.26 9.25
N ASP A 365 -28.68 20.21 8.41
CA ASP A 365 -28.64 20.13 6.94
C ASP A 365 -27.21 20.02 6.41
N CYS A 366 -27.00 19.07 5.50
CA CYS A 366 -25.70 18.76 4.90
C CYS A 366 -25.77 18.62 3.38
N LEU A 367 -26.86 19.06 2.74
CA LEU A 367 -27.04 18.95 1.30
C LEU A 367 -26.18 19.97 0.53
N ALA A 368 -25.46 19.52 -0.50
CA ALA A 368 -24.85 20.35 -1.54
C ALA A 368 -25.55 20.07 -2.87
N ASN A 369 -26.05 21.10 -3.56
CA ASN A 369 -26.89 20.94 -4.77
C ASN A 369 -28.08 19.97 -4.60
N GLY A 370 -28.65 19.90 -3.40
CA GLY A 370 -29.75 18.97 -3.10
C GLY A 370 -29.33 17.50 -3.01
N LEU A 371 -28.03 17.21 -2.96
CA LEU A 371 -27.47 15.87 -2.77
C LEU A 371 -26.68 15.81 -1.46
N PRO A 372 -26.62 14.64 -0.78
CA PRO A 372 -25.80 14.48 0.41
C PRO A 372 -24.32 14.72 0.12
N ASP A 373 -23.67 15.58 0.92
CA ASP A 373 -22.25 15.87 0.82
C ASP A 373 -21.47 15.12 1.91
N THR A 374 -20.55 14.24 1.50
CA THR A 374 -19.80 13.37 2.42
C THR A 374 -18.83 14.11 3.31
N GLU A 375 -18.48 15.35 2.97
CA GLU A 375 -17.55 16.18 3.74
C GLU A 375 -18.26 17.20 4.64
N ALA A 376 -19.60 17.26 4.63
CA ALA A 376 -20.34 18.30 5.33
C ALA A 376 -20.46 18.11 6.85
N CYS A 377 -20.25 16.89 7.34
CA CYS A 377 -20.51 16.51 8.73
C CYS A 377 -19.23 16.44 9.54
N VAL A 378 -19.32 16.72 10.85
CA VAL A 378 -18.19 16.50 11.78
C VAL A 378 -17.84 15.01 11.91
N ASP A 379 -16.65 14.70 12.40
CA ASP A 379 -16.18 13.32 12.56
C ASP A 379 -17.19 12.44 13.33
N GLY A 380 -17.45 11.25 12.78
CA GLY A 380 -18.32 10.23 13.37
C GLY A 380 -19.82 10.36 13.01
N VAL A 381 -20.22 11.40 12.28
CA VAL A 381 -21.55 11.52 11.68
C VAL A 381 -21.43 11.75 10.18
N PHE A 382 -22.45 11.35 9.42
CA PHE A 382 -22.42 11.30 7.96
C PHE A 382 -23.68 11.92 7.36
N CYS A 383 -23.55 12.55 6.21
CA CYS A 383 -24.69 13.12 5.51
C CYS A 383 -25.48 12.00 4.84
N VAL A 384 -26.69 11.73 5.33
CA VAL A 384 -27.58 10.69 4.81
C VAL A 384 -28.54 11.25 3.73
N GLU A 385 -29.28 10.39 3.04
CA GLU A 385 -30.18 10.78 1.92
C GLU A 385 -31.30 11.76 2.28
N THR A 386 -31.67 11.88 3.56
CA THR A 386 -32.59 12.92 4.05
C THR A 386 -31.96 14.31 4.05
N GLY A 387 -30.65 14.42 3.83
CA GLY A 387 -29.91 15.67 3.86
C GLY A 387 -29.53 16.12 5.25
N THR A 388 -29.53 15.21 6.23
CA THR A 388 -29.17 15.47 7.62
C THR A 388 -27.90 14.73 7.99
N CYS A 389 -27.05 15.33 8.83
CA CYS A 389 -25.93 14.61 9.42
C CYS A 389 -26.45 13.67 10.51
N GLU A 390 -26.17 12.38 10.40
CA GLU A 390 -26.63 11.35 11.33
C GLU A 390 -25.49 10.41 11.71
N ALA A 391 -25.56 9.79 12.89
CA ALA A 391 -24.67 8.68 13.23
C ALA A 391 -24.91 7.51 12.24
N PRO A 392 -23.98 6.54 12.11
CA PRO A 392 -24.20 5.34 11.31
C PRO A 392 -25.57 4.71 11.59
N GLY A 393 -26.38 4.55 10.55
CA GLY A 393 -27.77 4.12 10.64
C GLY A 393 -27.92 2.63 10.89
N LYS A 394 -28.96 2.29 11.66
CA LYS A 394 -29.45 0.93 11.89
C LYS A 394 -30.34 0.44 10.75
N VAL A 395 -30.75 -0.81 10.82
CA VAL A 395 -31.67 -1.40 9.84
C VAL A 395 -32.93 -0.55 9.68
N ASN A 396 -33.24 -0.17 8.43
CA ASN A 396 -34.32 0.71 7.96
C ASN A 396 -34.14 2.21 8.28
N GLU A 397 -33.01 2.65 8.82
CA GLU A 397 -32.69 4.07 8.95
C GLU A 397 -32.10 4.63 7.64
N PRO A 398 -32.27 5.92 7.34
CA PRO A 398 -31.73 6.55 6.14
C PRO A 398 -30.20 6.38 6.04
N CYS A 399 -29.69 6.34 4.82
CA CYS A 399 -28.25 6.22 4.55
C CYS A 399 -27.88 6.99 3.30
N ASN A 400 -26.59 7.15 3.00
CA ASN A 400 -26.11 7.73 1.74
C ASN A 400 -25.52 6.64 0.86
N VAL A 401 -26.08 6.47 -0.34
CA VAL A 401 -25.69 5.40 -1.26
C VAL A 401 -24.23 5.52 -1.72
N PHE A 402 -23.64 6.71 -1.66
CA PHE A 402 -22.26 6.98 -2.05
C PHE A 402 -21.25 6.78 -0.91
N ASP A 403 -21.70 6.64 0.34
CA ASP A 403 -20.83 6.48 1.51
C ASP A 403 -21.30 5.32 2.39
N GLU A 404 -20.59 4.20 2.31
CA GLU A 404 -20.91 2.99 3.07
C GLU A 404 -20.81 3.16 4.59
N ARG A 405 -20.07 4.18 5.07
CA ARG A 405 -19.89 4.46 6.49
C ARG A 405 -21.16 5.02 7.14
N THR A 406 -22.16 5.39 6.33
CA THR A 406 -23.48 5.85 6.79
C THR A 406 -24.33 4.76 7.43
N CYS A 407 -23.91 3.50 7.39
CA CYS A 407 -24.57 2.39 8.07
C CYS A 407 -23.68 1.79 9.15
N GLU A 408 -24.28 1.28 10.23
CA GLU A 408 -23.55 0.52 11.26
C GLU A 408 -22.79 -0.66 10.62
N ALA A 409 -21.66 -1.05 11.24
CA ALA A 409 -20.81 -2.12 10.74
C ALA A 409 -21.60 -3.41 10.46
N GLY A 410 -21.43 -3.97 9.26
CA GLY A 410 -22.13 -5.17 8.81
C GLY A 410 -23.46 -4.91 8.09
N LEU A 411 -23.90 -3.66 7.98
CA LEU A 411 -25.02 -3.24 7.13
C LEU A 411 -24.53 -2.59 5.83
N TRP A 412 -25.44 -2.37 4.87
CA TRP A 412 -25.16 -1.64 3.64
C TRP A 412 -26.33 -0.73 3.24
N CYS A 413 -26.05 0.31 2.44
CA CYS A 413 -27.05 1.27 2.01
C CYS A 413 -27.75 0.84 0.71
N SER A 414 -29.05 0.50 0.76
CA SER A 414 -29.82 0.13 -0.43
C SER A 414 -30.12 1.34 -1.30
N ARG A 415 -29.84 1.27 -2.61
CA ARG A 415 -30.23 2.33 -3.56
C ARG A 415 -31.73 2.41 -3.81
N ALA A 416 -32.48 1.34 -3.54
CA ALA A 416 -33.92 1.29 -3.81
C ALA A 416 -34.68 1.99 -2.69
N THR A 417 -34.35 1.63 -1.44
CA THR A 417 -35.05 2.16 -0.27
C THR A 417 -34.35 3.38 0.33
N LYS A 418 -33.07 3.61 0.00
CA LYS A 418 -32.21 4.63 0.63
C LYS A 418 -32.10 4.46 2.14
N THR A 419 -32.08 3.21 2.58
CA THR A 419 -31.97 2.83 4.00
C THR A 419 -30.90 1.77 4.20
N CYS A 420 -30.33 1.75 5.40
CA CYS A 420 -29.45 0.68 5.83
C CYS A 420 -30.21 -0.64 5.92
N VAL A 421 -29.66 -1.69 5.34
CA VAL A 421 -30.25 -3.02 5.31
C VAL A 421 -29.19 -4.06 5.62
N ALA A 422 -29.63 -5.21 6.14
CA ALA A 422 -28.74 -6.35 6.29
C ALA A 422 -28.29 -6.86 4.90
N PRO A 423 -27.11 -7.50 4.81
CA PRO A 423 -26.68 -8.18 3.60
C PRO A 423 -27.75 -9.14 3.08
N ALA A 424 -28.09 -9.01 1.81
CA ALA A 424 -29.18 -9.74 1.18
C ALA A 424 -28.83 -11.22 1.03
N ALA A 425 -29.83 -12.07 1.29
CA ALA A 425 -29.72 -13.51 1.09
C ALA A 425 -29.70 -13.87 -0.41
N LYS A 426 -29.38 -15.12 -0.73
CA LYS A 426 -29.43 -15.63 -2.10
C LYS A 426 -30.77 -15.32 -2.78
N ASP A 427 -30.71 -14.93 -4.05
CA ASP A 427 -31.82 -14.57 -4.92
C ASP A 427 -32.60 -13.30 -4.49
N ALA A 428 -32.23 -12.67 -3.37
CA ALA A 428 -32.81 -11.40 -2.97
C ALA A 428 -32.21 -10.25 -3.79
N PRO A 429 -32.98 -9.17 -4.04
CA PRO A 429 -32.48 -8.00 -4.74
C PRO A 429 -31.25 -7.40 -4.06
N CYS A 430 -30.27 -7.03 -4.85
CA CYS A 430 -29.10 -6.29 -4.43
C CYS A 430 -28.92 -5.10 -5.36
N ASN A 431 -28.67 -3.93 -4.80
CA ASN A 431 -28.48 -2.73 -5.61
C ASN A 431 -27.54 -1.74 -4.95
N PRO A 432 -26.33 -2.15 -4.57
CA PRO A 432 -25.40 -1.23 -3.93
C PRO A 432 -24.81 -0.26 -4.96
N TYR A 433 -24.29 0.86 -4.46
CA TYR A 433 -23.22 1.58 -5.16
C TYR A 433 -21.88 0.84 -5.01
N TRP A 434 -21.65 0.29 -3.80
CA TRP A 434 -20.49 -0.50 -3.39
C TRP A 434 -20.80 -2.01 -3.33
N TRP A 435 -20.45 -2.71 -4.40
CA TRP A 435 -20.57 -4.13 -4.72
C TRP A 435 -20.33 -5.14 -3.58
N THR A 436 -19.32 -4.94 -2.74
CA THR A 436 -18.73 -6.01 -1.90
C THR A 436 -19.49 -6.31 -0.61
N ARG A 437 -20.47 -5.50 -0.22
CA ARG A 437 -21.16 -5.64 1.08
C ARG A 437 -22.67 -5.87 1.00
N ALA A 438 -23.24 -5.86 -0.21
CA ALA A 438 -24.69 -5.98 -0.37
C ALA A 438 -25.25 -7.37 -0.12
N CYS A 439 -24.42 -8.41 -0.21
CA CYS A 439 -24.83 -9.79 -0.14
C CYS A 439 -24.19 -10.50 1.04
N GLN A 440 -24.85 -11.54 1.57
CA GLN A 440 -24.28 -12.38 2.62
C GLN A 440 -22.93 -12.99 2.18
N PRO A 441 -22.04 -13.34 3.12
CA PRO A 441 -20.74 -13.95 2.80
C PRO A 441 -20.87 -15.12 1.81
N GLY A 442 -20.00 -15.14 0.79
CA GLY A 442 -20.01 -16.14 -0.29
C GLY A 442 -20.96 -15.82 -1.46
N LEU A 443 -21.66 -14.69 -1.42
CA LEU A 443 -22.53 -14.21 -2.49
C LEU A 443 -22.02 -12.87 -3.07
N GLY A 444 -22.28 -12.64 -4.35
CA GLY A 444 -22.01 -11.40 -5.06
C GLY A 444 -23.28 -10.82 -5.68
N CYS A 445 -23.31 -9.50 -5.87
CA CYS A 445 -24.45 -8.86 -6.52
C CYS A 445 -24.34 -9.02 -8.03
N ALA A 446 -25.11 -9.97 -8.59
CA ALA A 446 -25.01 -10.37 -9.98
C ALA A 446 -26.20 -9.86 -10.81
N CYS A 447 -25.92 -9.55 -12.07
CA CYS A 447 -26.95 -9.14 -13.00
C CYS A 447 -27.96 -10.27 -13.26
N SER A 448 -29.27 -10.02 -13.05
CA SER A 448 -30.26 -11.02 -13.42
C SER A 448 -30.37 -11.14 -14.94
N LEU A 449 -30.10 -12.34 -15.46
CA LEU A 449 -30.11 -12.70 -16.90
C LEU A 449 -31.44 -12.43 -17.62
N LYS A 450 -32.50 -11.99 -16.93
CA LYS A 450 -33.76 -11.59 -17.56
C LYS A 450 -33.68 -10.27 -18.32
N ASN A 451 -32.59 -9.48 -18.17
CA ASN A 451 -32.40 -8.19 -18.86
C ASN A 451 -30.92 -7.93 -19.25
N THR A 452 -30.36 -8.80 -20.09
CA THR A 452 -28.94 -8.85 -20.47
C THR A 452 -28.40 -7.59 -21.16
N ASP A 453 -29.25 -6.85 -21.86
CA ASP A 453 -28.83 -5.70 -22.68
C ASP A 453 -28.21 -4.56 -21.85
N SER A 454 -28.44 -4.58 -20.53
CA SER A 454 -27.92 -3.59 -19.60
C SER A 454 -26.72 -4.08 -18.78
N CYS A 455 -26.31 -5.35 -18.82
CA CYS A 455 -25.34 -5.89 -17.86
C CYS A 455 -23.87 -5.45 -18.12
N ASN A 456 -23.37 -5.36 -19.38
CA ASN A 456 -21.96 -5.02 -19.70
C ASN A 456 -21.62 -3.51 -19.75
N SER A 457 -22.33 -2.64 -19.06
CA SER A 457 -21.83 -1.26 -18.92
C SER A 457 -20.97 -1.16 -17.67
N ILE A 458 -19.68 -0.85 -17.86
CA ILE A 458 -18.72 -0.54 -16.78
C ILE A 458 -19.30 0.55 -15.86
N ASP A 459 -20.07 1.48 -16.45
CA ASP A 459 -20.71 2.60 -15.75
C ASP A 459 -22.13 2.29 -15.22
N ARG A 460 -22.68 1.08 -15.46
CA ARG A 460 -23.99 0.76 -14.90
C ARG A 460 -23.84 0.54 -13.41
N PHE A 461 -24.63 1.23 -12.61
CA PHE A 461 -24.81 0.92 -11.21
C PHE A 461 -25.83 -0.21 -11.03
N PRO A 462 -25.61 -1.16 -10.08
CA PRO A 462 -26.55 -2.23 -9.78
C PRO A 462 -27.99 -1.73 -9.59
N THR A 463 -28.93 -2.30 -10.33
CA THR A 463 -30.35 -1.92 -10.34
C THR A 463 -31.17 -2.80 -9.40
N GLU A 464 -32.43 -2.46 -9.17
CA GLU A 464 -33.37 -3.32 -8.42
C GLU A 464 -33.57 -4.74 -9.02
N PHE A 465 -33.11 -4.96 -10.26
CA PHE A 465 -33.17 -6.25 -10.93
C PHE A 465 -31.96 -7.15 -10.67
N ASP A 466 -30.90 -6.61 -10.07
CA ASP A 466 -29.73 -7.42 -9.73
C ASP A 466 -30.01 -8.17 -8.43
N THR A 467 -29.45 -9.37 -8.30
CA THR A 467 -29.76 -10.27 -7.18
C THR A 467 -28.49 -10.87 -6.62
N CYS A 468 -28.49 -11.15 -5.31
CA CYS A 468 -27.38 -11.86 -4.70
C CYS A 468 -27.31 -13.30 -5.22
N GLN A 469 -26.25 -13.60 -5.97
CA GLN A 469 -25.99 -14.93 -6.50
C GLN A 469 -24.72 -15.49 -5.86
N PRO A 470 -24.55 -16.82 -5.81
CA PRO A 470 -23.27 -17.42 -5.45
C PRO A 470 -22.16 -16.81 -6.31
N LEU A 471 -21.05 -16.43 -5.67
CA LEU A 471 -19.89 -15.96 -6.40
C LEU A 471 -19.41 -17.06 -7.36
N GLY A 472 -19.10 -16.66 -8.59
CA GLY A 472 -18.61 -17.54 -9.64
C GLY A 472 -17.21 -18.07 -9.31
N GLU A 473 -17.03 -19.38 -9.46
CA GLU A 473 -15.70 -19.99 -9.49
C GLU A 473 -14.95 -19.58 -10.77
N ALA A 474 -13.65 -19.84 -10.85
CA ALA A 474 -12.86 -19.59 -12.05
C ALA A 474 -13.49 -20.25 -13.30
N GLY A 475 -13.58 -19.50 -14.40
CA GLY A 475 -14.24 -19.88 -15.65
C GLY A 475 -15.74 -19.62 -15.70
N ALA A 476 -16.38 -19.25 -14.58
CA ALA A 476 -17.78 -18.85 -14.57
C ALA A 476 -18.00 -17.57 -15.39
N ASP A 477 -19.19 -17.43 -15.97
CA ASP A 477 -19.60 -16.19 -16.61
C ASP A 477 -19.71 -15.09 -15.55
N CYS A 478 -19.18 -13.92 -15.86
CA CYS A 478 -19.32 -12.73 -15.03
C CYS A 478 -19.53 -11.50 -15.91
N PHE A 479 -20.15 -10.49 -15.34
CA PHE A 479 -20.31 -9.19 -15.96
C PHE A 479 -19.48 -8.14 -15.23
N ARG A 480 -18.96 -8.45 -14.03
CA ARG A 480 -18.38 -7.52 -13.06
C ARG A 480 -17.43 -8.18 -12.08
N GLN A 481 -16.50 -7.38 -11.54
CA GLN A 481 -15.50 -7.81 -10.56
C GLN A 481 -16.10 -8.49 -9.31
N GLY A 482 -17.17 -7.92 -8.74
CA GLY A 482 -17.83 -8.46 -7.54
C GLY A 482 -18.69 -9.72 -7.76
N GLU A 483 -18.69 -10.31 -8.96
CA GLU A 483 -19.39 -11.57 -9.24
C GLU A 483 -18.49 -12.80 -9.09
N CYS A 484 -17.18 -12.61 -8.88
CA CYS A 484 -16.19 -13.69 -8.81
C CYS A 484 -15.79 -13.99 -7.37
N LYS A 485 -15.63 -15.28 -7.04
CA LYS A 485 -15.33 -15.75 -5.67
C LYS A 485 -13.91 -15.40 -5.26
N THR A 486 -13.01 -15.51 -6.21
CA THR A 486 -11.63 -15.05 -6.18
C THR A 486 -11.38 -14.33 -7.50
N GLY A 487 -10.43 -13.40 -7.53
CA GLY A 487 -9.96 -12.86 -8.79
C GLY A 487 -10.73 -11.72 -9.40
N GLN A 488 -10.52 -11.59 -10.70
CA GLN A 488 -11.07 -10.53 -11.50
C GLN A 488 -12.02 -11.05 -12.56
N CYS A 489 -13.06 -10.25 -12.84
CA CYS A 489 -13.90 -10.49 -14.00
C CYS A 489 -13.23 -9.89 -15.24
N THR A 490 -12.72 -10.75 -16.12
CA THR A 490 -12.07 -10.32 -17.36
C THR A 490 -13.11 -10.19 -18.46
N ILE A 491 -13.37 -8.94 -18.85
CA ILE A 491 -14.37 -8.57 -19.85
C ILE A 491 -13.64 -8.17 -21.14
N ASP A 492 -13.97 -8.84 -22.23
CA ASP A 492 -13.53 -8.43 -23.56
C ASP A 492 -14.31 -7.18 -23.99
N PHE A 493 -13.64 -6.02 -23.98
CA PHE A 493 -14.26 -4.74 -24.36
C PHE A 493 -14.55 -4.63 -25.85
N GLU A 494 -14.00 -5.51 -26.70
CA GLU A 494 -14.30 -5.57 -28.13
C GLU A 494 -15.49 -6.50 -28.42
N ALA A 495 -15.86 -7.39 -27.49
CA ALA A 495 -17.00 -8.26 -27.62
C ALA A 495 -18.34 -7.49 -27.50
N PRO A 496 -19.45 -8.05 -28.06
CA PRO A 496 -20.78 -7.49 -27.84
C PRO A 496 -21.09 -7.28 -26.35
N LYS A 497 -21.83 -6.21 -26.03
CA LYS A 497 -22.27 -5.87 -24.65
C LYS A 497 -23.20 -6.92 -24.00
N THR A 498 -23.48 -8.02 -24.67
CA THR A 498 -24.25 -9.15 -24.13
C THR A 498 -23.37 -10.35 -23.80
N THR A 499 -22.09 -10.32 -24.17
CA THR A 499 -21.15 -11.42 -23.95
C THR A 499 -20.58 -11.30 -22.54
N PRO A 500 -20.86 -12.22 -21.62
CA PRO A 500 -20.24 -12.20 -20.30
C PRO A 500 -18.72 -12.30 -20.43
N GLY A 501 -18.01 -11.61 -19.55
CA GLY A 501 -16.62 -11.91 -19.24
C GLY A 501 -16.51 -13.24 -18.50
N LYS A 502 -15.29 -13.57 -18.10
CA LYS A 502 -15.00 -14.77 -17.31
C LYS A 502 -14.42 -14.39 -15.97
N CYS A 503 -14.90 -15.03 -14.91
CA CYS A 503 -14.20 -15.00 -13.64
C CYS A 503 -12.87 -15.70 -13.87
N GLU A 504 -11.80 -14.92 -13.89
CA GLU A 504 -10.48 -15.49 -13.77
C GLU A 504 -10.26 -15.69 -12.28
N ALA A 505 -9.70 -16.84 -11.89
CA ALA A 505 -9.13 -16.91 -10.57
C ALA A 505 -8.23 -15.70 -10.40
N GLU A 506 -8.14 -15.15 -9.19
CA GLU A 506 -7.01 -14.28 -8.87
C GLU A 506 -5.80 -15.06 -9.35
N PRO A 507 -4.93 -14.48 -10.21
CA PRO A 507 -3.82 -15.22 -10.79
C PRO A 507 -3.24 -16.00 -9.64
N MET A 508 -3.40 -17.33 -9.69
CA MET A 508 -3.36 -18.16 -8.48
C MET A 508 -2.12 -17.70 -7.77
N GLU A 509 -2.26 -17.21 -6.53
CA GLU A 509 -1.06 -17.07 -5.73
C GLU A 509 -0.47 -18.47 -5.78
N CYS A 510 0.66 -18.61 -6.50
CA CYS A 510 1.25 -19.90 -6.76
C CYS A 510 1.74 -20.32 -5.38
N LEU A 511 0.88 -20.98 -4.61
CA LEU A 511 1.19 -21.59 -3.34
C LEU A 511 1.16 -23.09 -3.62
N PRO A 512 2.16 -23.86 -3.17
CA PRO A 512 2.13 -25.32 -3.26
C PRO A 512 0.87 -25.87 -2.55
N GLU A 513 0.32 -26.98 -3.06
CA GLU A 513 -0.83 -27.70 -2.45
C GLU A 513 -0.53 -28.29 -1.07
#